data_AF-A0AAJ1T8F2-F1
#
_entry.id   AF-A0AAJ1T8F2-F1
#
_cell.length_a   1.000
_cell.length_b   1.000
_cell.length_c   1.000
_cell.angle_alpha   90.00
_cell.angle_beta   90.00
_cell.angle_gamma   90.00
#
_symmetry.space_group_name_H-M   'P 1'
#
loop_
_entity.id
_entity.type
_entity.pdbx_description
1 polymer ?
#
loop_
_entity_poly.entity_id
_entity_poly.type
_entity_poly.pdbx_seq_one_letter_code
_entity_poly.pdbx_strand_id
1 'polypeptide(L)'
;MNNHFTTKRTFKHLSDIQRGGLEEMAKNGHLTQAQMAEKLQVSQSAISRELKRGRTCQMKTNRTYYDCYLADAGARVYRENRSLSHARDFHKYSENLI
;
A
#
# COMPACT_ATOMS: atom_id res chain seq x y z
N MET A 1 -16.18 -26.81 23.58
CA MET A 1 -14.76 -26.76 23.17
C MET A 1 -14.64 -25.78 22.01
N ASN A 2 -14.16 -24.55 22.26
CA ASN A 2 -13.99 -23.55 21.20
C ASN A 2 -12.55 -23.63 20.67
N ASN A 3 -12.39 -24.20 19.48
CA ASN A 3 -11.10 -24.37 18.85
C ASN A 3 -10.76 -23.10 18.02
N HIS A 4 -10.08 -22.14 18.66
CA HIS A 4 -9.62 -20.92 17.99
C HIS A 4 -8.26 -21.16 17.32
N PHE A 5 -8.25 -21.69 16.10
CA PHE A 5 -7.04 -21.69 15.26
C PHE A 5 -6.76 -20.26 14.76
N THR A 6 -5.98 -19.49 15.50
CA THR A 6 -5.38 -18.26 14.99
C THR A 6 -4.20 -18.65 14.11
N THR A 7 -4.45 -18.91 12.81
CA THR A 7 -3.35 -19.07 11.86
C THR A 7 -2.55 -17.76 11.86
N LYS A 8 -1.24 -17.84 12.08
CA LYS A 8 -0.35 -16.66 12.03
C LYS A 8 -0.51 -16.00 10.66
N ARG A 9 -1.07 -14.80 10.60
CA ARG A 9 -1.16 -14.04 9.33
C ARG A 9 0.26 -13.75 8.87
N THR A 10 0.62 -14.26 7.69
CA THR A 10 1.83 -13.82 7.00
C THR A 10 1.65 -12.37 6.55
N PHE A 11 2.71 -11.58 6.65
CA PHE A 11 2.73 -10.17 6.28
C PHE A 11 2.53 -10.05 4.75
N LYS A 12 1.40 -9.50 4.30
CA LYS A 12 0.97 -9.46 2.88
C LYS A 12 1.11 -8.06 2.28
N HIS A 13 2.29 -7.46 2.38
CA HIS A 13 2.56 -6.16 1.76
C HIS A 13 3.30 -6.37 0.45
N LEU A 14 3.10 -5.46 -0.51
CA LEU A 14 3.88 -5.51 -1.74
C LEU A 14 5.36 -5.32 -1.41
N SER A 15 6.20 -6.23 -1.89
CA SER A 15 7.64 -6.06 -1.90
C SER A 15 8.05 -5.01 -2.92
N ASP A 16 9.27 -4.49 -2.83
CA ASP A 16 9.75 -3.48 -3.78
C ASP A 16 9.86 -4.03 -5.20
N ILE A 17 10.17 -5.33 -5.33
CA ILE A 17 10.12 -6.05 -6.62
C ILE A 17 8.70 -6.06 -7.19
N GLN A 18 7.69 -6.38 -6.36
CA GLN A 18 6.29 -6.36 -6.79
C GLN A 18 5.82 -4.95 -7.14
N ARG A 19 6.29 -3.92 -6.42
CA ARG A 19 6.00 -2.52 -6.75
C ARG A 19 6.60 -2.10 -8.08
N GLY A 20 7.84 -2.51 -8.37
CA GLY A 20 8.47 -2.27 -9.66
C GLY A 20 7.71 -2.93 -10.81
N GLY A 21 7.32 -4.20 -10.64
CA GLY A 21 6.47 -4.89 -11.62
C GLY A 21 5.11 -4.21 -11.80
N LEU A 22 4.48 -3.74 -10.71
CA LEU A 22 3.22 -2.98 -10.78
C LEU A 22 3.40 -1.67 -11.54
N GLU A 23 4.54 -0.97 -11.35
CA GLU A 23 4.83 0.27 -12.04
C GLU A 23 4.97 0.07 -13.55
N GLU A 24 5.67 -0.98 -13.98
CA GLU A 24 5.76 -1.34 -15.40
C GLU A 24 4.38 -1.68 -15.99
N MET A 25 3.60 -2.49 -15.28
CA MET A 25 2.23 -2.86 -15.70
C MET A 25 1.30 -1.64 -15.78
N ALA A 26 1.40 -0.71 -14.83
CA ALA A 26 0.61 0.52 -14.81
C ALA A 26 1.02 1.48 -15.95
N LYS A 27 2.31 1.56 -16.28
CA LYS A 27 2.81 2.33 -17.43
C LYS A 27 2.31 1.78 -18.76
N ASN A 28 2.26 0.45 -18.90
CA ASN A 28 1.75 -0.21 -20.09
C ASN A 28 0.23 -0.03 -20.26
N GLY A 29 -0.54 0.12 -19.18
CA GLY A 29 -1.95 0.49 -19.23
C GLY A 29 -2.93 -0.57 -19.75
N HIS A 30 -2.45 -1.76 -20.15
CA HIS A 30 -3.28 -2.81 -20.75
C HIS A 30 -3.95 -3.76 -19.75
N LEU A 31 -3.51 -3.76 -18.49
CA LEU A 31 -3.97 -4.72 -17.49
C LEU A 31 -4.98 -4.09 -16.53
N THR A 32 -5.98 -4.88 -16.16
CA THR A 32 -6.89 -4.55 -15.05
C THR A 32 -6.21 -4.82 -13.70
N GLN A 33 -6.72 -4.22 -12.62
CA GLN A 33 -6.20 -4.47 -11.27
C GLN A 33 -6.25 -5.96 -10.87
N ALA A 34 -7.26 -6.70 -11.35
CA ALA A 34 -7.38 -8.14 -11.11
C ALA A 34 -6.26 -8.92 -11.81
N GLN A 35 -5.98 -8.61 -13.08
CA GLN A 35 -4.91 -9.25 -13.85
C GLN A 35 -3.52 -8.91 -13.29
N MET A 36 -3.30 -7.66 -12.86
CA MET A 36 -2.07 -7.27 -12.17
C MET A 36 -1.89 -8.05 -10.86
N ALA A 37 -2.96 -8.23 -10.11
CA ALA A 37 -2.96 -8.97 -8.85
C ALA A 37 -2.63 -10.45 -9.04
N GLU A 38 -3.19 -11.08 -10.06
CA GLU A 38 -2.89 -12.46 -10.45
C GLU A 38 -1.41 -12.62 -10.84
N LYS A 39 -0.89 -11.73 -11.70
CA LYS A 39 0.52 -11.74 -12.12
C LYS A 39 1.49 -11.55 -10.94
N LEU A 40 1.16 -10.68 -10.00
CA LEU A 40 2.00 -10.39 -8.83
C LEU A 40 1.74 -11.34 -7.65
N GLN A 41 0.79 -12.27 -7.77
CA GLN A 41 0.35 -13.18 -6.72
C GLN A 41 -0.05 -12.47 -5.42
N VAL A 42 -0.74 -11.33 -5.56
CA VAL A 42 -1.29 -10.55 -4.44
C VAL A 42 -2.80 -10.40 -4.58
N SER A 43 -3.47 -9.88 -3.55
CA SER A 43 -4.90 -9.59 -3.67
C SER A 43 -5.15 -8.35 -4.52
N GLN A 44 -6.26 -8.31 -5.27
CA GLN A 44 -6.71 -7.12 -5.99
C GLN A 44 -6.81 -5.89 -5.07
N SER A 45 -7.26 -6.10 -3.84
CA SER A 45 -7.36 -5.02 -2.84
C SER A 45 -5.99 -4.45 -2.44
N ALA A 46 -4.92 -5.24 -2.52
CA ALA A 46 -3.56 -4.76 -2.29
C ALA A 46 -3.09 -3.87 -3.44
N ILE A 47 -3.32 -4.30 -4.69
CA ILE A 47 -3.05 -3.49 -5.89
C ILE A 47 -3.81 -2.17 -5.84
N SER A 48 -5.12 -2.20 -5.58
CA SER A 48 -5.96 -1.01 -5.53
C SER A 48 -5.45 0.02 -4.51
N ARG A 49 -5.15 -0.44 -3.29
CA ARG A 49 -4.60 0.42 -2.23
C ARG A 49 -3.21 0.96 -2.61
N GLU A 50 -2.37 0.14 -3.22
CA GLU A 50 -1.03 0.58 -3.64
C GLU A 50 -1.10 1.63 -4.73
N LEU A 51 -1.90 1.41 -5.78
CA LEU A 51 -2.13 2.39 -6.84
C LEU A 51 -2.65 3.72 -6.29
N LYS A 52 -3.51 3.68 -5.26
CA LYS A 52 -3.98 4.90 -4.59
C LYS A 52 -2.86 5.62 -3.83
N ARG A 53 -1.95 4.89 -3.18
CA ARG A 53 -0.81 5.47 -2.45
C ARG A 53 0.21 6.11 -3.39
N GLY A 54 0.49 5.49 -4.53
CA GLY A 54 1.49 5.94 -5.49
C GLY A 54 0.96 6.82 -6.63
N ARG A 55 -0.34 7.15 -6.65
CA ARG A 55 -0.93 8.03 -7.67
C ARG A 55 -0.33 9.42 -7.56
N THR A 56 0.34 9.85 -8.62
CA THR A 56 1.08 11.11 -8.70
C THR A 56 0.74 11.82 -10.01
N CYS A 57 0.55 13.15 -9.95
CA CYS A 57 0.41 13.98 -11.14
C CYS A 57 1.80 14.33 -11.68
N GLN A 58 2.08 13.98 -12.94
CA GLN A 58 3.34 14.25 -13.62
C GLN A 58 3.12 15.12 -14.85
N MET A 59 4.16 15.87 -15.23
CA MET A 59 4.15 16.73 -16.41
C MET A 59 4.89 16.06 -17.56
N LYS A 60 4.28 16.03 -18.75
CA LYS A 60 4.91 15.58 -19.99
C LYS A 60 5.75 16.69 -20.62
N THR A 61 6.60 16.34 -21.58
CA THR A 61 7.40 17.29 -22.37
C THR A 61 6.57 18.36 -23.06
N ASN A 62 5.34 18.03 -23.48
CA ASN A 62 4.40 18.97 -24.08
C ASN A 62 3.63 19.84 -23.05
N ARG A 63 4.09 19.88 -21.78
CA ARG A 63 3.46 20.59 -20.64
C ARG A 63 2.04 20.14 -20.30
N THR A 64 1.61 18.97 -20.77
CA THR A 64 0.35 18.37 -20.33
C THR A 64 0.56 17.55 -19.06
N TYR A 65 -0.42 17.59 -18.17
CA TYR A 65 -0.40 16.83 -16.93
C TYR A 65 -1.14 15.51 -17.08
N TYR A 66 -0.68 14.48 -16.39
CA TYR A 66 -1.34 13.18 -16.33
C TYR A 66 -1.07 12.51 -14.99
N ASP A 67 -2.02 11.68 -14.56
CA ASP A 67 -1.84 10.85 -13.39
C ASP A 67 -1.11 9.57 -13.78
N CYS A 68 -0.06 9.24 -13.04
CA CYS A 68 0.64 7.97 -13.13
C CYS A 68 0.89 7.37 -11.75
N TYR A 69 1.15 6.07 -11.72
CA TYR A 69 1.62 5.40 -10.51
C TYR A 69 3.15 5.37 -10.49
N LEU A 70 3.76 5.75 -9.36
CA LEU A 70 5.20 5.64 -9.11
C LEU A 70 5.44 4.74 -7.88
N ALA A 71 6.29 3.72 -8.03
CA ALA A 71 6.55 2.75 -6.96
C ALA A 71 7.14 3.41 -5.71
N ASP A 72 8.08 4.34 -5.89
CA ASP A 72 8.74 5.03 -4.77
C ASP A 72 7.75 5.88 -3.95
N ALA A 73 6.88 6.63 -4.64
CA ALA A 73 5.81 7.38 -3.99
C ALA A 73 4.87 6.46 -3.19
N GLY A 74 4.47 5.32 -3.78
CA GLY A 74 3.65 4.31 -3.11
C GLY A 74 4.32 3.72 -1.86
N ALA A 75 5.61 3.37 -1.97
CA ALA A 75 6.41 2.84 -0.88
C ALA A 75 6.60 3.85 0.26
N ARG A 76 6.86 5.12 -0.06
CA ARG A 76 6.97 6.22 0.92
C ARG A 76 5.67 6.40 1.70
N VAL A 77 4.54 6.57 0.99
CA VAL A 77 3.22 6.74 1.62
C VAL A 77 2.83 5.51 2.44
N TYR A 78 3.18 4.31 1.99
CA TYR A 78 2.96 3.10 2.78
C TYR A 78 3.75 3.13 4.12
N ARG A 79 5.03 3.51 4.10
CA ARG A 79 5.89 3.59 5.30
C ARG A 79 5.37 4.63 6.29
N GLU A 80 5.00 5.82 5.81
CA GLU A 80 4.41 6.89 6.65
C GLU A 80 3.11 6.43 7.32
N ASN A 81 2.21 5.82 6.56
CA ASN A 81 0.97 5.28 7.12
C ASN A 81 1.24 4.16 8.13
N ARG A 82 2.26 3.33 7.88
CA ARG A 82 2.62 2.25 8.79
C ARG A 82 3.18 2.77 10.10
N SER A 83 4.02 3.81 10.09
CA SER A 83 4.54 4.41 11.33
C SER A 83 3.43 5.05 12.17
N LEU A 84 2.39 5.60 11.53
CA LEU A 84 1.23 6.16 12.23
C LEU A 84 0.27 5.09 12.79
N SER A 85 0.35 3.84 12.31
CA SER A 85 -0.54 2.76 12.74
C SER A 85 -0.14 2.08 14.06
N HIS A 86 1.01 2.45 14.64
CA HIS A 86 1.39 1.93 15.94
C HIS A 86 0.48 2.53 17.03
N ALA A 87 0.01 1.68 17.94
CA ALA A 87 -0.76 2.13 19.10
C ALA A 87 0.04 3.18 19.85
N ARG A 88 -0.54 4.35 20.07
CA ARG A 88 0.01 5.32 21.01
C ARG A 88 -0.27 4.79 22.41
N ASP A 89 0.76 4.74 23.26
CA ASP A 89 0.58 4.34 24.65
C ASP A 89 -0.52 5.19 25.27
N PHE A 90 -1.57 4.53 25.76
CA PHE A 90 -2.62 5.20 26.53
C PHE A 90 -2.03 5.56 27.89
N HIS A 91 -1.52 6.78 28.04
CA HIS A 91 -1.19 7.31 29.35
C HIS A 91 -2.51 7.46 30.13
N LYS A 92 -2.80 6.52 31.03
CA LYS A 92 -3.99 6.56 31.87
C LYS A 92 -3.84 7.73 32.84
N TYR A 93 -4.82 8.63 32.87
CA TYR A 93 -4.94 9.62 33.94
C TYR A 93 -5.14 8.88 35.27
N SER A 94 -4.07 8.71 36.06
CA SER A 94 -4.14 8.24 37.45
C SER A 94 -3.26 9.09 38.36
N GLU A 95 -3.18 10.39 38.10
CA GLU A 95 -2.55 11.36 39.01
C GLU A 95 -3.52 12.51 39.24
N ASN A 96 -4.54 12.25 40.07
CA ASN A 96 -5.14 13.23 40.95
C ASN A 96 -5.60 12.45 42.18
N LEU A 97 -4.61 11.98 42.93
CA LEU A 97 -4.76 11.54 44.31
C LEU A 97 -4.41 12.73 45.19
N ILE A 98 -5.40 13.56 45.53
CA ILE A 98 -5.43 14.38 46.76
C ILE A 98 -6.88 14.40 47.23
#